data_AF-A0A945RDQ9-F1
#
_entry.id   AF-A0A945RDQ9-F1
#
_cell.length_a   1.000
_cell.length_b   1.000
_cell.length_c   1.000
_cell.angle_alpha   90.00
_cell.angle_beta   90.00
_cell.angle_gamma   90.00
#
_symmetry.space_group_name_H-M   'P 1'
#
loop_
_entity.id
_entity.type
_entity.pdbx_description
1 polymer ?
#
loop_
_entity_poly.entity_id
_entity_poly.type
_entity_poly.pdbx_seq_one_letter_code
_entity_poly.pdbx_strand_id
1 'polypeptide(L)'
;ERLTEIFDVIHITGHGKGKRKNEAHYHSLPYVHEEMKDIYALASLALSRAGAGSLAELEALQIPSLLYPLGLHASRGDQVANAQALIARSKLFTMADEKKEAHSQLILLPKRPKTHKASNTLEKISELLLQHAR
;
A
#
# COMPACT_ATOMS: atom_id res chain seq x y z
N GLU A 1 -13.95 -10.63 9.51
CA GLU A 1 -14.06 -10.62 8.02
C GLU A 1 -12.66 -10.59 7.43
N ARG A 2 -12.43 -11.24 6.29
CA ARG A 2 -11.12 -11.22 5.59
C ARG A 2 -11.05 -9.99 4.69
N LEU A 3 -9.90 -9.30 4.63
CA LEU A 3 -9.74 -8.11 3.76
C LEU A 3 -10.13 -8.36 2.31
N THR A 4 -9.81 -9.56 1.79
CA THR A 4 -10.12 -10.01 0.42
C THR A 4 -11.61 -10.20 0.14
N GLU A 5 -12.47 -10.20 1.16
CA GLU A 5 -13.93 -10.22 0.99
C GLU A 5 -14.45 -8.84 0.58
N ILE A 6 -13.75 -7.77 0.97
CA ILE A 6 -14.18 -6.37 0.84
C ILE A 6 -13.35 -5.62 -0.21
N PHE A 7 -12.06 -5.94 -0.32
CA PHE A 7 -11.08 -5.26 -1.17
C PHE A 7 -10.39 -6.23 -2.13
N ASP A 8 -9.88 -5.67 -3.22
CA ASP A 8 -8.76 -6.26 -3.96
C ASP A 8 -7.45 -5.77 -3.30
N VAL A 9 -6.59 -6.70 -2.92
CA VAL A 9 -5.41 -6.42 -2.11
C VAL A 9 -4.15 -6.55 -2.97
N ILE A 10 -3.42 -5.46 -3.13
CA ILE A 10 -2.06 -5.47 -3.68
C ILE A 10 -1.07 -5.39 -2.52
N HIS A 11 -0.23 -6.40 -2.39
CA HIS A 11 0.78 -6.51 -1.35
C HIS A 11 2.18 -6.35 -1.95
N ILE A 12 2.82 -5.21 -1.67
CA ILE A 12 4.18 -4.91 -2.10
C ILE A 12 5.16 -5.44 -1.05
N THR A 13 5.83 -6.55 -1.35
CA THR A 13 6.68 -7.29 -0.39
C THR A 13 8.08 -6.71 -0.23
N GLY A 14 8.55 -5.94 -1.22
CA GLY A 14 9.94 -5.48 -1.30
C GLY A 14 10.85 -6.46 -2.04
N HIS A 15 11.98 -5.96 -2.53
CA HIS A 15 12.92 -6.75 -3.34
C HIS A 15 13.50 -7.92 -2.52
N GLY A 16 13.56 -9.12 -3.11
CA GLY A 16 14.13 -10.32 -2.49
C GLY A 16 13.36 -10.89 -1.29
N LYS A 17 12.18 -10.35 -0.94
CA LYS A 17 11.36 -10.83 0.18
C LYS A 17 10.27 -11.79 -0.29
N GLY A 18 10.00 -12.79 0.56
CA GLY A 18 9.10 -13.91 0.28
C GLY A 18 7.75 -13.47 -0.28
N LYS A 19 7.35 -14.11 -1.38
CA LYS A 19 6.04 -13.89 -2.02
C LYS A 19 5.04 -14.84 -1.38
N ARG A 20 3.90 -14.31 -0.92
CA ARG A 20 2.72 -15.16 -0.66
C ARG A 20 2.10 -15.50 -2.01
N LYS A 21 1.59 -16.73 -2.17
CA LYS A 21 0.94 -17.14 -3.43
C LYS A 21 -0.23 -16.22 -3.74
N ASN A 22 -0.34 -15.78 -4.99
CA ASN A 22 -1.48 -15.03 -5.47
C ASN A 22 -2.74 -15.88 -5.37
N GLU A 23 -3.83 -15.28 -4.91
CA GLU A 23 -5.15 -15.90 -4.81
C GLU A 23 -6.21 -14.88 -5.25
N ALA A 24 -7.47 -15.31 -5.34
CA ALA A 24 -8.54 -14.40 -5.71
C ALA A 24 -8.55 -13.16 -4.80
N HIS A 25 -8.51 -11.97 -5.40
CA HIS A 25 -8.49 -10.67 -4.71
C HIS A 25 -7.24 -10.40 -3.85
N TYR A 26 -6.17 -11.20 -3.96
CA TYR A 26 -4.92 -10.95 -3.26
C TYR A 26 -3.72 -11.20 -4.17
N HIS A 27 -2.92 -10.16 -4.34
CA HIS A 27 -1.81 -10.14 -5.27
C HIS A 27 -0.54 -9.67 -4.58
N SER A 28 0.42 -10.58 -4.41
CA SER A 28 1.74 -10.30 -3.88
C SER A 28 2.69 -9.94 -5.01
N LEU A 29 3.21 -8.71 -4.98
CA LEU A 29 4.15 -8.20 -5.97
C LEU A 29 5.49 -7.86 -5.29
N PRO A 30 6.63 -8.05 -5.97
CA PRO A 30 7.86 -7.39 -5.55
C PRO A 30 7.68 -5.85 -5.62
N TYR A 31 8.69 -5.11 -5.19
CA TYR A 31 8.67 -3.66 -5.42
C TYR A 31 8.61 -3.35 -6.92
N VAL A 32 7.58 -2.60 -7.34
CA VAL A 32 7.29 -2.22 -8.73
C VAL A 32 7.40 -0.71 -8.86
N HIS A 33 8.49 -0.21 -9.44
CA HIS A 33 8.77 1.23 -9.39
C HIS A 33 7.87 2.04 -10.33
N GLU A 34 7.78 1.63 -11.60
CA GLU A 34 7.11 2.41 -12.64
C GLU A 34 5.58 2.40 -12.49
N GLU A 35 5.04 1.30 -11.99
CA GLU A 35 3.60 1.06 -11.85
C GLU A 35 3.04 1.52 -10.50
N MET A 36 3.87 1.97 -9.54
CA MET A 36 3.39 2.48 -8.25
C MET A 36 2.34 3.60 -8.43
N LYS A 37 2.56 4.49 -9.40
CA LYS A 37 1.63 5.60 -9.70
C LYS A 37 0.25 5.08 -10.12
N ASP A 38 0.22 4.02 -10.94
CA ASP A 38 -1.00 3.42 -11.46
C ASP A 38 -1.73 2.66 -10.33
N ILE A 39 -0.97 1.97 -9.46
CA ILE A 39 -1.48 1.32 -8.25
C ILE A 39 -2.11 2.32 -7.29
N TYR A 40 -1.41 3.42 -6.97
CA TYR A 40 -1.94 4.43 -6.08
C TYR A 40 -3.14 5.17 -6.68
N ALA A 41 -3.18 5.42 -7.99
CA ALA A 41 -4.32 6.06 -8.64
C ALA A 41 -5.62 5.28 -8.47
N LEU A 42 -5.54 3.96 -8.28
CA LEU A 42 -6.70 3.08 -8.03
C LEU A 42 -6.93 2.79 -6.55
N ALA A 43 -6.00 3.18 -5.68
CA ALA A 43 -6.08 2.88 -4.26
C ALA A 43 -7.22 3.64 -3.59
N SER A 44 -8.00 2.90 -2.77
CA SER A 44 -9.00 3.50 -1.88
C SER A 44 -8.49 3.68 -0.46
N LEU A 45 -7.50 2.87 -0.07
CA LEU A 45 -6.87 2.87 1.25
C LEU A 45 -5.47 2.26 1.12
N ALA A 46 -4.52 2.75 1.90
CA ALA A 46 -3.18 2.16 1.98
C ALA A 46 -2.83 1.78 3.42
N LEU A 47 -2.01 0.74 3.54
CA LEU A 47 -1.36 0.29 4.76
C LEU A 47 0.14 0.49 4.54
N SER A 48 0.71 1.51 5.16
CA SER A 48 2.10 1.92 4.91
C SER A 48 2.99 1.82 6.15
N ARG A 49 4.26 1.47 5.95
CA ARG A 49 5.32 1.53 6.98
C ARG A 49 5.78 2.95 7.28
N ALA A 50 5.14 3.98 6.73
CA ALA A 50 5.55 5.37 6.92
C ALA A 50 6.99 5.68 6.45
N GLY A 51 7.44 5.03 5.37
CA GLY A 51 8.65 5.46 4.66
C GLY A 51 8.44 6.83 4.02
N ALA A 52 9.45 7.71 4.06
CA ALA A 52 9.32 9.10 3.63
C ALA A 52 8.77 9.25 2.19
N GLY A 53 9.29 8.46 1.25
CA GLY A 53 8.80 8.47 -0.15
C GLY A 53 7.33 8.05 -0.25
N SER A 54 6.97 6.92 0.36
CA SER A 54 5.58 6.44 0.36
C SER A 54 4.62 7.43 1.01
N LEU A 55 5.01 8.09 2.10
CA LEU A 55 4.17 9.10 2.73
C LEU A 55 3.97 10.31 1.84
N ALA A 56 5.03 10.78 1.18
CA ALA A 56 4.93 11.92 0.25
C ALA A 56 3.97 11.61 -0.90
N GLU A 57 4.03 10.40 -1.46
CA GLU A 57 3.13 9.97 -2.53
C GLU A 57 1.67 9.85 -2.04
N LEU A 58 1.46 9.20 -0.89
CA LEU A 58 0.13 9.01 -0.30
C LEU A 58 -0.51 10.35 0.09
N GLU A 59 0.28 11.28 0.63
CA GLU A 59 -0.17 12.64 0.95
C GLU A 59 -0.50 13.42 -0.31
N ALA A 60 0.36 13.40 -1.33
CA ALA A 60 0.10 14.10 -2.60
C ALA A 60 -1.18 13.60 -3.29
N LEU A 61 -1.46 12.29 -3.20
CA LEU A 61 -2.62 11.66 -3.81
C LEU A 61 -3.86 11.62 -2.90
N GLN A 62 -3.76 12.15 -1.67
CA GLN A 62 -4.84 12.17 -0.69
C GLN A 62 -5.44 10.78 -0.44
N ILE A 63 -4.58 9.75 -0.39
CA ILE A 63 -5.01 8.36 -0.17
C ILE A 63 -5.10 8.13 1.34
N PRO A 64 -6.29 7.85 1.90
CA PRO A 64 -6.44 7.51 3.31
C PRO A 64 -5.51 6.34 3.64
N SER A 65 -4.81 6.41 4.78
CA SER A 65 -3.78 5.44 5.09
C SER A 65 -3.70 5.08 6.57
N LEU A 66 -3.59 3.79 6.85
CA LEU A 66 -3.19 3.27 8.15
C LEU A 66 -1.67 3.07 8.16
N LEU A 67 -0.99 3.74 9.09
CA LEU A 67 0.45 3.73 9.25
C LEU A 67 0.87 2.73 10.32
N TYR A 68 1.83 1.86 10.04
CA TYR A 68 2.50 0.99 11.02
C TYR A 68 4.01 1.20 10.86
N PRO A 69 4.56 2.31 11.38
CA PRO A 69 5.97 2.61 11.25
C PRO A 69 6.84 1.51 11.86
N LEU A 70 7.99 1.23 11.25
CA LEU A 70 8.99 0.38 11.90
C LEU A 70 9.53 1.09 13.14
N GLY A 71 9.54 0.37 14.26
CA GLY A 71 10.10 0.83 15.52
C GLY A 71 11.62 1.06 15.46
N LEU A 72 12.17 1.55 16.58
CA LEU A 72 13.59 1.91 16.75
C LEU A 72 14.57 0.76 16.50
N HIS A 73 14.10 -0.49 16.58
CA HIS A 73 14.92 -1.68 16.30
C HIS A 73 15.18 -1.91 14.80
N ALA A 74 14.30 -1.37 13.93
CA ALA A 74 14.36 -1.60 12.48
C ALA A 74 14.48 -0.30 11.67
N SER A 75 14.45 0.87 12.31
CA SER A 75 14.79 2.17 11.72
C SER A 75 15.45 3.07 12.77
N ARG A 76 16.06 4.20 12.36
CA ARG A 76 16.62 5.19 13.30
C ARG A 76 15.55 6.00 14.07
N GLY A 77 14.29 5.59 13.99
CA GLY A 77 13.13 6.33 14.51
C GLY A 77 12.42 7.19 13.47
N ASP A 78 13.01 7.33 12.28
CA ASP A 78 12.53 8.23 11.22
C ASP A 78 11.09 7.91 10.80
N GLN A 79 10.70 6.63 10.74
CA GLN A 79 9.35 6.26 10.30
C GLN A 79 8.27 6.67 11.31
N VAL A 80 8.58 6.59 12.61
CA VAL A 80 7.66 7.02 13.67
C VAL A 80 7.52 8.54 13.63
N ALA A 81 8.64 9.27 13.55
CA ALA A 81 8.63 10.73 13.46
C ALA A 81 7.86 11.21 12.21
N ASN A 82 8.07 10.58 11.06
CA ASN A 82 7.36 10.88 9.82
C ASN A 82 5.85 10.63 9.95
N ALA A 83 5.45 9.49 10.54
CA ALA A 83 4.05 9.16 10.77
C ALA A 83 3.37 10.19 11.69
N GLN A 84 4.01 10.53 12.82
CA GLN A 84 3.50 11.51 13.77
C GLN A 84 3.34 12.89 13.13
N ALA A 85 4.35 13.34 12.37
CA ALA A 85 4.30 14.63 11.67
C ALA A 85 3.18 14.71 10.64
N LEU A 86 2.85 13.59 9.97
CA LEU A 86 1.79 13.53 8.98
C LEU A 86 0.40 13.49 9.63
N ILE A 87 0.21 12.69 10.68
CA ILE A 87 -1.06 12.58 11.42
C ILE A 87 -1.42 13.90 12.10
N ALA A 88 -0.42 14.64 12.59
CA ALA A 88 -0.64 15.95 13.21
C ALA A 88 -1.22 16.98 12.23
N ARG A 89 -1.00 16.83 10.92
CA ARG A 89 -1.44 17.79 9.89
C ARG A 89 -2.57 17.30 8.98
N SER A 90 -2.88 16.00 8.96
CA SER A 90 -3.88 15.42 8.07
C SER A 90 -4.71 14.33 8.73
N LYS A 91 -6.04 14.46 8.61
CA LYS A 91 -7.03 13.49 9.12
C LYS A 91 -7.16 12.23 8.26
N LEU A 92 -6.48 12.17 7.11
CA LEU A 92 -6.49 11.00 6.23
C LEU A 92 -5.58 9.87 6.75
N PHE A 93 -4.76 10.15 7.76
CA PHE A 93 -3.75 9.23 8.27
C PHE A 93 -4.03 8.88 9.73
N THR A 94 -3.90 7.60 10.05
CA THR A 94 -3.99 7.09 11.42
C THR A 94 -2.83 6.13 11.66
N MET A 95 -2.31 6.07 12.87
CA MET A 95 -1.26 5.10 13.25
C MET A 95 -1.88 3.89 13.93
N ALA A 96 -1.44 2.70 13.57
CA ALA A 96 -1.76 1.46 14.28
C ALA A 96 -0.94 1.37 15.59
N ASP A 97 -1.48 0.69 16.59
CA ASP A 97 -0.80 0.49 17.87
C ASP A 97 0.55 -0.23 17.69
N GLU A 98 1.57 0.25 18.41
CA GLU A 98 3.00 -0.10 18.29
C GLU A 98 3.35 -1.59 18.47
N LYS A 99 2.41 -2.44 18.88
CA LYS A 99 2.66 -3.83 19.26
C LYS A 99 2.76 -4.82 18.08
N LYS A 100 2.66 -4.36 16.83
CA LYS A 100 2.69 -5.24 15.65
C LYS A 100 3.65 -4.73 14.59
N GLU A 101 4.78 -5.41 14.44
CA GLU A 101 5.74 -5.14 13.38
C GLU A 101 5.31 -5.84 12.07
N ALA A 102 5.33 -5.11 10.96
CA ALA A 102 5.14 -5.66 9.62
C ALA A 102 6.18 -5.07 8.65
N HIS A 103 6.73 -5.93 7.78
CA HIS A 103 7.89 -5.58 6.95
C HIS A 103 7.54 -5.21 5.50
N SER A 104 6.26 -5.07 5.15
CA SER A 104 5.76 -4.94 3.78
C SER A 104 4.58 -3.98 3.70
N GLN A 105 4.32 -3.39 2.53
CA GLN A 105 3.25 -2.40 2.27
C GLN A 105 2.03 -3.08 1.64
N LEU A 106 0.82 -2.77 2.12
CA LEU A 106 -0.42 -3.25 1.51
C LEU A 106 -1.19 -2.07 0.93
N ILE A 107 -1.73 -2.23 -0.27
CA ILE A 107 -2.60 -1.27 -0.95
C ILE A 107 -3.95 -1.96 -1.17
N LEU A 108 -5.01 -1.27 -0.79
CA LEU A 108 -6.38 -1.78 -0.85
C LEU A 108 -7.15 -1.04 -1.94
N LEU A 109 -7.47 -1.79 -2.99
CA LEU A 109 -8.30 -1.32 -4.10
C LEU A 109 -9.76 -1.68 -3.82
N PRO A 110 -10.72 -0.79 -4.14
CA PRO A 110 -12.12 -1.12 -4.00
C PRO A 110 -12.50 -2.18 -5.04
N LYS A 111 -13.27 -3.20 -4.65
CA LYS A 111 -13.77 -4.25 -5.58
C LYS A 111 -14.60 -3.72 -6.76
N ARG A 112 -14.99 -2.44 -6.73
CA ARG A 112 -15.60 -1.73 -7.85
C ARG A 112 -14.92 -0.36 -7.99
N PRO A 113 -14.36 -0.02 -9.16
CA PRO A 113 -13.75 1.29 -9.39
C PRO A 113 -14.81 2.40 -9.31
N LYS A 114 -14.47 3.55 -8.70
CA LYS A 114 -15.39 4.67 -8.49
C LYS A 114 -15.56 5.60 -9.71
N THR A 115 -14.73 5.53 -10.76
CA THR A 115 -14.77 6.53 -11.87
C THR A 115 -14.28 6.02 -13.25
N HIS A 116 -14.70 6.71 -14.32
CA HIS A 116 -14.52 6.38 -15.75
C HIS A 116 -13.08 6.49 -16.32
N LYS A 117 -12.09 7.05 -15.61
CA LYS A 117 -10.67 7.07 -16.09
C LYS A 117 -9.93 5.74 -15.89
N ALA A 118 -10.62 4.73 -15.35
CA ALA A 118 -10.02 3.49 -14.87
C ALA A 118 -9.63 2.47 -15.97
N SER A 119 -10.05 2.61 -17.24
CA SER A 119 -9.84 1.56 -18.26
C SER A 119 -8.36 1.22 -18.46
N ASN A 120 -7.54 2.21 -18.84
CA ASN A 120 -6.12 1.96 -19.10
C ASN A 120 -5.33 1.61 -17.82
N THR A 121 -5.72 2.16 -16.66
CA THR A 121 -5.03 1.86 -15.39
C THR A 121 -5.35 0.44 -14.91
N LEU A 122 -6.60 -0.01 -15.04
CA LEU A 122 -7.01 -1.38 -14.70
C LEU A 122 -6.42 -2.41 -15.66
N GLU A 123 -6.31 -2.07 -16.95
CA GLU A 123 -5.62 -2.90 -17.94
C GLU A 123 -4.14 -3.07 -17.56
N LYS A 124 -3.43 -1.97 -17.26
CA LYS A 124 -2.03 -2.03 -16.80
C LYS A 124 -1.84 -2.82 -15.52
N ILE A 125 -2.71 -2.63 -14.51
CA ILE A 125 -2.66 -3.44 -13.30
C ILE A 125 -2.94 -4.89 -13.64
N SER A 126 -3.93 -5.19 -14.48
CA SER A 126 -4.23 -6.56 -14.89
C SER A 126 -3.05 -7.23 -15.60
N GLU A 127 -2.37 -6.51 -16.50
CA GLU A 127 -1.13 -6.97 -17.14
C GLU A 127 -0.02 -7.21 -16.12
N LEU A 128 0.21 -6.27 -15.19
CA LEU A 128 1.18 -6.41 -14.11
C LEU A 128 0.89 -7.64 -13.25
N LEU A 129 -0.37 -7.86 -12.89
CA LEU A 129 -0.81 -9.00 -12.12
C LEU A 129 -0.59 -10.32 -12.88
N LEU A 130 -0.85 -10.35 -14.19
CA LEU A 130 -0.60 -11.51 -15.05
C LEU A 130 0.89 -11.83 -15.17
N GLN A 131 1.75 -10.82 -15.32
CA GLN A 131 3.20 -11.00 -15.38
C GLN A 131 3.75 -11.65 -14.10
N HIS A 132 3.17 -11.30 -12.95
CA HIS A 132 3.63 -11.76 -11.63
C HIS A 132 2.85 -12.97 -11.08
N ALA A 133 1.90 -13.51 -11.84
CA ALA A 133 1.11 -14.70 -11.46
C ALA A 133 1.77 -16.04 -11.85
N ARG A 134 2.88 -16.02 -12.60
CA ARG A 134 3.70 -17.20 -12.95
C ARG A 134 4.80 -17.45 -11.91
#